data_AF-A0A9J6EMF7-F1
#
_entry.id   AF-A0A9J6EMF7-F1
#
_cell.length_a   1.000
_cell.length_b   1.000
_cell.length_c   1.000
_cell.angle_alpha   90.00
_cell.angle_beta   90.00
_cell.angle_gamma   90.00
#
_symmetry.space_group_name_H-M   'P 1'
#
loop_
_entity.id
_entity.type
_entity.pdbx_description
1 polymer ?
#
loop_
_entity_poly.entity_id
_entity_poly.type
_entity_poly.pdbx_seq_one_letter_code
_entity_poly.pdbx_strand_id
1 'polypeptide(L)' 'MMGVAQVVTTSVGMCDIDIRPSLYGSVTITGGNTLLQGFTERLNRDLSAKTPPGTFQQMWISKQEYDEGGKSQVERKCP' A
#
# COMPACT_ATOMS: atom_id res chain seq x y z
N MET A 1 -9.47 14.03 13.19
CA MET A 1 -8.50 13.91 12.07
C MET A 1 -8.45 12.45 11.67
N MET A 2 -8.63 12.12 10.39
CA MET A 2 -8.54 10.72 9.94
C MET A 2 -7.07 10.31 9.77
N GLY A 3 -6.72 9.09 10.22
CA GLY A 3 -5.40 8.51 9.97
C GLY A 3 -5.30 7.93 8.54
N VAL A 4 -4.08 7.71 8.06
CA VAL A 4 -3.83 7.22 6.68
C VAL A 4 -4.57 5.91 6.38
N ALA A 5 -4.60 4.95 7.32
CA ALA A 5 -5.32 3.69 7.13
C ALA A 5 -6.83 3.90 7.00
N GLN A 6 -7.40 4.85 7.75
CA GLN A 6 -8.82 5.20 7.62
C GLN A 6 -9.12 5.81 6.26
N VAL A 7 -8.28 6.74 5.80
CA VAL A 7 -8.40 7.35 4.47
C VAL A 7 -8.41 6.27 3.38
N VAL A 8 -7.46 5.34 3.40
CA VAL A 8 -7.39 4.24 2.43
C VAL A 8 -8.66 3.38 2.48
N THR A 9 -9.09 2.94 3.67
CA THR A 9 -10.28 2.08 3.79
C THR A 9 -11.56 2.78 3.37
N THR A 10 -11.68 4.08 3.62
CA THR A 10 -12.83 4.89 3.20
C THR A 10 -12.83 5.06 1.69
N SER A 11 -11.68 5.35 1.06
CA SER A 11 -11.56 5.44 -0.39
C SER A 11 -11.91 4.12 -1.08
N VAL A 12 -11.37 3.00 -0.62
CA VAL A 12 -11.68 1.67 -1.17
C VAL A 12 -13.14 1.26 -0.88
N GLY A 13 -13.71 1.71 0.25
CA GLY A 13 -15.12 1.48 0.59
C GLY A 13 -16.11 2.18 -0.35
N MET A 14 -15.69 3.25 -1.04
CA MET A 14 -16.50 3.91 -2.07
C MET A 14 -16.45 3.19 -3.42
N CYS A 15 -15.51 2.26 -3.61
CA CYS A 15 -15.40 1.45 -4.81
C CYS A 15 -16.37 0.26 -4.81
N ASP A 16 -16.65 -0.28 -6.00
CA ASP A 16 -17.43 -1.51 -6.18
C ASP A 16 -16.84 -2.65 -5.35
N ILE A 17 -17.70 -3.47 -4.75
CA ILE A 17 -17.30 -4.56 -3.85
C ILE A 17 -16.40 -5.57 -4.54
N ASP A 18 -16.56 -5.78 -5.85
CA ASP A 18 -15.79 -6.76 -6.62
C ASP A 18 -14.33 -6.32 -6.85
N ILE A 19 -14.05 -5.02 -6.86
CA ILE A 19 -12.69 -4.49 -7.10
C ILE A 19 -11.89 -4.23 -5.82
N ARG A 20 -12.56 -4.14 -4.66
CA ARG A 20 -11.90 -3.90 -3.37
C ARG A 20 -10.79 -4.90 -3.08
N PRO A 21 -10.97 -6.21 -3.37
CA PRO A 21 -9.90 -7.17 -3.14
C PRO A 21 -8.63 -6.85 -3.92
N SER A 22 -8.79 -6.50 -5.20
CA SER A 22 -7.65 -6.12 -6.03
C SER A 22 -6.99 -4.83 -5.55
N LEU A 23 -7.76 -3.84 -5.09
CA LEU A 23 -7.23 -2.57 -4.61
C LEU A 23 -6.37 -2.72 -3.35
N TYR A 24 -6.78 -3.57 -2.41
CA TYR A 24 -5.96 -3.89 -1.24
C TYR A 24 -4.76 -4.78 -1.58
N GLY A 25 -4.82 -5.53 -2.69
CA GLY A 25 -3.72 -6.34 -3.23
C GLY A 25 -2.62 -5.54 -3.92
N SER A 26 -2.90 -4.31 -4.37
CA SER A 26 -1.98 -3.49 -5.17
C SER A 26 -1.72 -2.12 -4.53
N VAL A 27 -1.41 -2.08 -3.24
CA VAL A 27 -1.16 -0.82 -2.52
C VAL A 27 0.29 -0.36 -2.73
N THR A 28 0.45 0.71 -3.49
CA THR A 28 1.74 1.40 -3.69
C THR A 28 1.80 2.69 -2.88
N ILE A 29 2.88 2.89 -2.14
CA ILE A 29 3.08 4.06 -1.28
C ILE A 29 4.19 4.91 -1.88
N THR A 30 3.98 6.22 -2.00
CA THR A 30 4.93 7.16 -2.59
C THR A 30 5.08 8.44 -1.77
N GLY A 31 6.23 9.11 -1.91
CA GLY A 31 6.52 10.41 -1.28
C GLY A 31 7.63 10.36 -0.21
N GLY A 32 8.17 11.53 0.17
CA GLY A 32 9.30 11.60 1.11
C GLY A 32 8.96 11.16 2.55
N ASN A 33 7.72 11.37 3.00
CA ASN A 33 7.29 11.00 4.36
C ASN A 33 7.10 9.49 4.56
N THR A 34 7.01 8.71 3.48
CA THR A 34 6.87 7.26 3.56
C THR A 34 8.21 6.59 3.88
N LEU A 35 9.30 7.36 3.86
CA LEU A 35 10.65 6.94 4.26
C LEU A 35 10.87 6.97 5.77
N LEU A 36 9.88 7.41 6.54
CA LEU A 36 9.93 7.31 7.99
C LEU A 36 10.04 5.83 8.39
N GLN A 37 10.98 5.53 9.27
CA GLN A 37 11.22 4.17 9.74
C GLN A 37 9.94 3.57 10.34
N GLY A 38 9.55 2.38 9.88
CA GLY A 38 8.37 1.69 10.39
C GLY A 38 7.03 2.17 9.79
N PHE A 39 7.02 3.16 8.90
CA PHE A 39 5.79 3.68 8.31
C PHE A 39 5.03 2.60 7.55
N THR A 40 5.75 1.86 6.71
CA THR A 40 5.19 0.83 5.85
C THR A 40 4.65 -0.35 6.67
N GLU A 41 5.39 -0.78 7.69
CA GLU A 41 5.00 -1.83 8.63
C GLU A 41 3.75 -1.43 9.42
N ARG A 42 3.71 -0.18 9.88
CA ARG A 42 2.56 0.37 10.59
C ARG A 42 1.32 0.42 9.70
N LEU A 43 1.47 0.93 8.48
CA LEU A 43 0.37 1.03 7.53
C LEU A 43 -0.15 -0.36 7.14
N ASN A 44 0.73 -1.32 6.89
CA ASN A 44 0.34 -2.69 6.59
C ASN A 44 -0.39 -3.34 7.77
N ARG A 45 0.12 -3.21 9.00
CA ARG A 45 -0.57 -3.70 10.20
C ARG A 45 -1.98 -3.11 10.32
N ASP A 46 -2.10 -1.80 10.15
CA ASP A 46 -3.38 -1.10 10.29
C ASP A 46 -4.36 -1.46 9.16
N LEU A 47 -3.88 -1.67 7.92
CA LEU A 47 -4.70 -2.12 6.79
C LEU A 47 -5.10 -3.58 6.94
N SER A 48 -4.16 -4.47 7.24
CA SER A 48 -4.41 -5.90 7.47
C SER A 48 -5.45 -6.14 8.57
N ALA A 49 -5.47 -5.31 9.62
CA ALA A 49 -6.48 -5.37 10.67
C ALA A 49 -7.87 -4.88 10.22
N LYS A 50 -7.95 -4.10 9.15
CA LYS A 50 -9.18 -3.50 8.62
C LYS A 50 -9.69 -4.17 7.33
N THR A 51 -8.93 -5.11 6.76
CA THR A 51 -9.29 -5.84 5.53
C THR A 51 -9.52 -7.33 5.77
N PRO A 52 -10.35 -7.99 4.93
CA PRO A 52 -10.51 -9.44 4.98
C PRO A 52 -9.18 -10.17 4.77
N PRO A 53 -8.92 -11.28 5.49
CA PRO A 53 -7.69 -12.05 5.36
C PRO A 53 -7.50 -12.59 3.93
N GLY A 54 -6.25 -12.58 3.43
CA GLY A 54 -5.90 -13.07 2.09
C GLY A 54 -6.00 -12.04 0.96
N THR A 55 -6.44 -10.82 1.27
CA THR A 55 -6.68 -9.75 0.28
C THR A 55 -5.46 -8.84 0.08
N PHE A 56 -4.58 -8.77 1.07
CA PHE A 56 -3.43 -7.87 1.06
C PHE A 56 -2.22 -8.57 0.45
N GLN A 57 -1.80 -8.15 -0.74
CA GLN A 57 -0.52 -8.54 -1.33
C GLN A 57 0.48 -7.39 -1.18
N GLN A 58 1.65 -7.75 -0.67
CA GLN A 58 2.65 -6.78 -0.24
C GLN A 58 3.59 -6.48 -1.42
N MET A 59 3.33 -5.40 -2.16
CA MET A 59 4.24 -4.90 -3.19
C MET A 59 4.87 -3.59 -2.74
N TRP A 60 5.95 -3.71 -1.95
CA TRP A 60 6.69 -2.56 -1.44
C TRP A 60 7.90 -2.29 -2.32
N ILE A 61 8.18 -1.02 -2.60
CA ILE A 61 9.45 -0.58 -3.16
C ILE A 61 10.08 0.30 -2.09
N SER A 62 11.12 -0.21 -1.43
CA SER A 62 11.92 0.61 -0.51
C SER A 62 12.69 1.67 -1.30
N LYS A 63 13.10 2.75 -0.60
CA LYS A 63 13.98 3.74 -1.22
C LYS A 63 15.28 3.14 -1.72
N GLN A 64 15.86 2.22 -0.95
CA GLN A 64 17.07 1.53 -1.38
C GLN A 64 16.83 0.75 -2.68
N GLU A 65 15.74 0.00 -2.77
CA GLU A 65 15.39 -0.70 -4.02
C GLU A 65 15.17 0.28 -5.17
N TYR A 66 14.51 1.41 -4.94
CA TYR A 66 14.31 2.45 -5.96
C TYR A 66 15.62 3.14 -6.37
N ASP A 67 16.50 3.44 -5.42
CA ASP A 67 17.79 4.09 -5.69
C ASP A 67 18.73 3.12 -6.45
N GLU A 68 18.65 1.81 -6.17
CA GLU A 68 19.44 0.77 -6.83
C GLU A 68 18.88 0.36 -8.20
N GLY A 69 17.56 0.20 -8.31
CA GLY A 69 16.90 -0.33 -9.50
C GLY A 69 16.18 0.70 -10.36
N GLY A 70 16.12 1.95 -9.91
CA GLY A 70 15.44 3.04 -10.60
C GLY A 70 13.96 2.76 -10.90
N LYS A 71 13.49 3.36 -11.98
CA LYS A 71 12.09 3.22 -12.46
C LYS A 71 11.69 1.76 -12.76
N SER A 72 12.65 0.88 -13.07
CA SER A 72 12.38 -0.53 -13.41
C SER A 72 11.78 -1.33 -12.25
N GLN A 73 12.01 -0.91 -11.00
CA GLN A 73 11.40 -1.53 -9.82
C GLN A 73 9.89 -1.28 -9.75
N VAL A 74 9.45 -0.12 -10.24
CA VAL A 74 8.03 0.24 -10.32
C VAL A 74 7.34 -0.63 -11.35
N GLU A 75 7.91 -0.74 -12.56
CA GLU A 75 7.32 -1.54 -13.64
C GLU A 75 7.31 -3.05 -13.32
N ARG A 76 8.22 -3.54 -12.48
CA ARG A 76 8.22 -4.95 -12.03
C ARG A 76 7.21 -5.25 -10.93
N LYS A 77 6.98 -4.33 -10.01
CA LYS A 77 6.10 -4.50 -8.84
C LYS A 77 4.73 -3.84 -9.02
N CYS A 78 4.48 -3.17 -10.14
CA CYS A 78 3.19 -2.61 -10.52
C CYS A 78 2.93 -2.96 -12.00
N PRO A 79 2.27 -4.09 -12.30
CA PRO A 79 1.88 -4.45 -13.66
C PRO A 79 0.78 -3.54 -14.23
#